data_AF-A0A645IR18-F1
#
_entry.id   AF-A0A645IR18-F1
#
_cell.length_a   1.000
_cell.length_b   1.000
_cell.length_c   1.000
_cell.angle_alpha   90.00
_cell.angle_beta   90.00
_cell.angle_gamma   90.00
#
_symmetry.space_group_name_H-M   'P 1'
#
loop_
_entity.id
_entity.type
_entity.pdbx_description
1 polymer ?
#
loop_
_entity_poly.entity_id
_entity_poly.type
_entity_poly.pdbx_seq_one_letter_code
_entity_poly.pdbx_strand_id
1 'polypeptide(L)'
;MLIFDFELYNQEYKYEVTYKDYYKVEVISEKNNEKYIIDISNRGEDYLNEIYDKNGKLKNPITGFVNPLSGMYPVDFDSNGVCELLAYQKIAGRYNADSLGYVLNTLKWQSNRFVLDNQNVTIFGTEV
;
A
#
# COMPACT_ATOMS: atom_id res chain seq x y z
N MET A 1 0.18 6.67 29.76
CA MET A 1 -0.83 6.21 28.79
C MET A 1 -0.17 6.18 27.43
N LEU A 2 -0.07 5.01 26.80
CA LEU A 2 0.44 4.89 25.43
C LEU A 2 -0.73 5.18 24.49
N ILE A 3 -0.64 6.25 23.70
CA ILE A 3 -1.73 6.73 22.84
C ILE A 3 -1.72 6.03 21.48
N PHE A 4 -0.54 5.65 20.99
CA PHE A 4 -0.35 4.88 19.76
C PHE A 4 0.94 4.06 19.86
N ASP A 5 0.93 2.86 19.28
CA ASP A 5 2.06 1.94 19.23
C ASP A 5 2.30 1.51 17.78
N PHE A 6 3.44 1.92 17.21
CA PHE A 6 3.75 1.64 15.82
C PHE A 6 4.15 0.17 15.58
N GLU A 7 4.66 -0.53 16.59
CA GLU A 7 5.01 -1.94 16.46
C GLU A 7 3.74 -2.78 16.40
N LEU A 8 2.77 -2.50 17.28
CA LEU A 8 1.44 -3.13 17.23
C LEU A 8 0.73 -2.81 15.91
N TYR A 9 0.78 -1.55 15.45
CA TYR A 9 0.24 -1.19 14.15
C TYR A 9 0.86 -2.04 13.01
N ASN A 10 2.19 -2.16 12.95
CA ASN A 10 2.84 -2.97 11.91
C ASN A 10 2.50 -4.47 11.99
N GLN A 11 2.16 -4.97 13.19
CA GLN A 11 1.70 -6.34 13.36
C GLN A 11 0.24 -6.54 12.92
N GLU A 12 -0.61 -5.51 13.09
CA GLU A 12 -2.02 -5.57 12.72
C GLU A 12 -2.28 -5.29 11.24
N TYR A 13 -1.53 -4.38 10.63
CA TYR A 13 -1.72 -3.92 9.26
C TYR A 13 -0.71 -4.58 8.33
N LYS A 14 -1.04 -5.83 7.95
CA LYS A 14 -0.28 -6.68 7.04
C LYS A 14 -0.94 -6.77 5.68
N TYR A 15 -0.11 -7.03 4.67
CA TYR A 15 -0.52 -7.05 3.29
C TYR A 15 0.21 -8.14 2.51
N GLU A 16 -0.53 -8.78 1.61
CA GLU A 16 0.05 -9.64 0.58
C GLU A 16 0.20 -8.83 -0.71
N VAL A 17 1.36 -8.91 -1.36
CA VAL A 17 1.62 -8.24 -2.63
C VAL A 17 2.05 -9.28 -3.66
N THR A 18 1.24 -9.48 -4.69
CA THR A 18 1.46 -10.52 -5.69
C THR A 18 1.35 -9.95 -7.09
N TYR A 19 2.39 -10.13 -7.90
CA TYR A 19 2.31 -9.80 -9.32
C TYR A 19 1.35 -10.77 -10.00
N LYS A 20 0.59 -10.27 -10.97
CA LYS A 20 -0.33 -11.05 -11.82
C LYS A 20 0.00 -10.79 -13.29
N ASP A 21 -0.52 -11.63 -14.17
CA ASP A 21 -0.45 -11.41 -15.60
C ASP A 21 -1.03 -10.03 -15.99
N TYR A 22 -0.62 -9.58 -17.18
CA TYR A 22 -1.07 -8.34 -17.82
C TYR A 22 -0.72 -7.08 -17.02
N TYR A 23 0.53 -7.05 -16.53
CA TYR A 23 1.13 -5.88 -15.88
C TYR A 23 0.36 -5.40 -14.64
N LYS A 24 -0.20 -6.35 -13.87
CA LYS A 24 -0.97 -6.05 -12.67
C LYS A 24 -0.23 -6.48 -11.42
N VAL A 25 -0.37 -5.71 -10.35
CA VAL A 25 0.05 -6.11 -9.01
C VAL A 25 -1.18 -6.09 -8.11
N GLU A 26 -1.47 -7.22 -7.50
CA GLU A 26 -2.53 -7.39 -6.51
C GLU A 26 -1.96 -7.09 -5.12
N VAL A 27 -2.68 -6.28 -4.36
CA VAL A 27 -2.39 -5.98 -2.96
C VAL A 27 -3.62 -6.34 -2.13
N ILE A 28 -3.48 -7.26 -1.19
CA ILE A 28 -4.55 -7.68 -0.28
C ILE A 28 -4.22 -7.16 1.11
N SER A 29 -5.15 -6.43 1.72
CA SER A 29 -5.05 -6.01 3.11
C SER A 29 -5.74 -7.02 4.01
N GLU A 30 -4.98 -7.64 4.91
CA GLU A 30 -5.50 -8.67 5.82
C GLU A 30 -6.47 -8.09 6.85
N LYS A 31 -6.29 -6.81 7.23
CA LYS A 31 -7.05 -6.17 8.31
C LYS A 31 -8.54 -6.02 8.01
N ASN A 32 -8.87 -5.65 6.78
CA ASN A 32 -10.23 -5.37 6.30
C ASN A 32 -10.65 -6.29 5.13
N ASN A 33 -9.78 -7.23 4.72
CA ASN A 33 -10.01 -8.14 3.59
C ASN A 33 -10.33 -7.41 2.28
N GLU A 34 -9.66 -6.28 2.05
CA GLU A 34 -9.79 -5.50 0.82
C GLU A 34 -8.70 -5.85 -0.17
N LYS A 35 -9.04 -5.78 -1.47
CA LYS A 35 -8.16 -6.07 -2.58
C LYS A 35 -8.02 -4.85 -3.49
N TYR A 36 -6.78 -4.54 -3.82
CA TYR A 36 -6.41 -3.47 -4.76
C TYR A 36 -5.62 -4.05 -5.93
N ILE A 37 -5.80 -3.47 -7.12
CA ILE A 37 -5.05 -3.82 -8.33
C ILE A 37 -4.32 -2.57 -8.81
N ILE A 38 -2.99 -2.63 -8.83
CA ILE A 38 -2.13 -1.60 -9.40
C ILE A 38 -1.80 -2.01 -10.83
N ASP A 39 -2.05 -1.12 -11.79
CA ASP A 39 -1.56 -1.27 -13.16
C ASP A 39 -0.16 -0.66 -13.26
N ILE A 40 0.81 -1.48 -13.65
CA ILE A 40 2.22 -1.08 -13.81
C ILE A 40 2.61 -0.98 -15.30
N SER A 41 1.65 -0.98 -16.22
CA SER A 41 1.91 -0.83 -17.67
C SER A 41 2.60 0.50 -18.03
N ASN A 42 2.58 1.46 -17.12
CA ASN A 42 3.27 2.74 -17.24
C ASN A 42 4.78 2.66 -16.93
N ARG A 43 5.29 1.50 -16.52
CA ARG A 43 6.73 1.27 -16.32
C ARG A 43 7.44 1.10 -17.66
N GLY A 44 8.73 1.42 -17.67
CA GLY A 44 9.57 1.26 -18.86
C GLY A 44 9.62 -0.18 -19.37
N GLU A 45 9.76 -0.32 -20.69
CA GLU A 45 9.76 -1.62 -21.36
C GLU A 45 10.82 -2.58 -20.81
N ASP A 46 12.03 -2.09 -20.50
CA ASP A 46 13.10 -2.92 -19.93
C ASP A 46 12.65 -3.60 -18.62
N TYR A 47 12.02 -2.83 -17.73
CA TYR A 47 11.49 -3.35 -16.47
C TYR A 47 10.39 -4.39 -16.70
N LEU A 48 9.45 -4.12 -17.60
CA LEU A 48 8.34 -5.02 -17.89
C LEU A 48 8.82 -6.29 -18.59
N ASN A 49 9.75 -6.17 -19.52
CA ASN A 49 10.32 -7.29 -20.26
C ASN A 49 11.14 -8.23 -19.39
N GLU A 50 11.66 -7.79 -18.24
CA GLU A 50 12.26 -8.71 -17.26
C GLU A 50 11.22 -9.62 -16.59
N ILE A 51 10.01 -9.11 -16.38
CA ILE A 51 8.96 -9.74 -15.56
C ILE A 51 7.99 -10.56 -16.41
N TYR A 52 7.66 -10.05 -17.60
CA TYR A 52 6.59 -10.56 -18.46
C TYR A 52 7.11 -11.05 -19.80
N ASP A 53 6.49 -12.08 -20.33
CA ASP A 53 6.69 -12.50 -21.72
C ASP A 53 6.02 -11.51 -22.70
N LYS A 54 6.24 -11.74 -24.00
CA LYS A 54 5.67 -10.90 -25.07
C LYS A 54 4.13 -10.85 -25.11
N ASN A 55 3.44 -11.74 -24.40
CA ASN A 55 1.99 -11.78 -24.30
C ASN A 55 1.49 -11.13 -23.00
N GLY A 56 2.38 -10.54 -22.19
CA GLY A 56 2.06 -9.96 -20.90
C GLY A 56 1.90 -11.00 -19.78
N LYS A 57 2.27 -12.26 -19.98
CA LYS A 57 2.20 -13.28 -18.92
C LYS A 57 3.45 -13.27 -18.06
N LEU A 58 3.29 -13.50 -16.77
CA LEU A 58 4.42 -13.61 -15.86
C LEU A 58 5.35 -14.75 -16.28
N LYS A 59 6.64 -14.45 -16.35
CA LYS A 59 7.65 -15.48 -16.60
C LYS A 59 7.82 -16.42 -15.41
N ASN A 60 7.69 -15.88 -14.20
CA ASN A 60 7.77 -16.60 -12.93
C ASN A 60 6.84 -15.92 -11.90
N PRO A 61 6.37 -16.63 -10.86
CA PRO A 61 5.68 -16.01 -9.73
C PRO A 61 6.57 -14.99 -9.02
N ILE A 62 6.01 -13.82 -8.69
CA ILE A 62 6.72 -12.74 -8.00
C ILE A 62 5.83 -12.15 -6.93
N THR A 63 6.42 -11.95 -5.74
CA THR A 63 5.81 -11.24 -4.64
C THR A 63 6.54 -9.91 -4.40
N GLY A 64 5.78 -8.89 -4.03
CA GLY A 64 6.32 -7.68 -3.44
C GLY A 64 6.20 -7.71 -1.92
N PHE A 65 6.30 -6.55 -1.29
CA PHE A 65 6.09 -6.40 0.14
C PHE A 65 5.63 -5.00 0.48
N VAL A 66 4.95 -4.86 1.62
CA VAL A 66 4.62 -3.56 2.19
C VAL A 66 5.56 -3.28 3.34
N ASN A 67 6.20 -2.11 3.32
CA ASN A 67 7.12 -1.72 4.37
C ASN A 67 6.38 -1.44 5.68
N PRO A 68 7.11 -1.50 6.82
CA PRO A 68 6.64 -0.91 8.06
C PRO A 68 6.25 0.56 7.87
N LEU A 69 5.41 1.06 8.80
CA LEU A 69 4.99 2.44 8.89
C LEU A 69 6.18 3.40 8.69
N SER A 70 6.13 4.21 7.64
CA SER A 70 7.19 5.17 7.31
C SER A 70 6.82 6.62 7.64
N GLY A 71 5.53 6.90 7.84
CA GLY A 71 5.04 8.23 8.16
C GLY A 71 3.65 8.16 8.77
N MET A 72 3.36 9.12 9.65
CA MET A 72 2.06 9.24 10.31
C MET A 72 1.78 10.72 10.55
N TYR A 73 0.63 11.18 10.09
CA TYR A 73 0.28 12.60 10.08
C TYR A 73 -1.09 12.81 10.71
N PRO A 74 -1.23 13.76 11.65
CA PRO A 74 -2.54 14.20 12.09
C PRO A 74 -3.21 15.00 10.97
N VAL A 75 -4.42 14.62 10.58
CA VAL A 75 -5.21 15.31 9.55
C VAL A 75 -6.65 15.39 10.04
N ASP A 76 -7.23 16.58 10.01
CA ASP A 76 -8.66 16.78 10.23
C ASP A 76 -9.35 16.76 8.87
N PHE A 77 -9.87 15.59 8.46
CA PHE A 77 -10.39 15.41 7.11
C PHE A 77 -11.74 16.09 6.87
N ASP A 78 -12.55 16.30 7.91
CA ASP A 78 -13.89 16.86 7.82
C ASP A 78 -14.01 18.27 8.43
N SER A 79 -12.88 18.84 8.88
CA SER A 79 -12.78 20.17 9.49
C SER A 79 -13.62 20.32 10.76
N ASN A 80 -13.79 19.25 11.54
CA ASN A 80 -14.58 19.25 12.76
C ASN A 80 -13.77 19.61 14.03
N GLY A 81 -12.45 19.82 13.90
CA GLY A 81 -11.54 20.13 15.00
C GLY A 81 -10.92 18.90 15.69
N VAL A 82 -11.20 17.68 15.23
CA VAL A 82 -10.67 16.41 15.75
C VAL A 82 -9.86 15.74 14.65
N CYS A 83 -8.55 15.60 14.86
CA CYS A 83 -7.68 14.96 13.87
C CYS A 83 -7.78 13.43 13.89
N GLU A 84 -7.84 12.85 12.71
CA GLU A 84 -7.45 11.46 12.44
C GLU A 84 -5.93 11.31 12.29
N LEU A 85 -5.45 10.06 12.27
CA LEU A 85 -4.08 9.73 11.89
C LEU A 85 -4.06 9.11 10.49
N LEU A 86 -3.36 9.75 9.56
CA LEU A 86 -3.05 9.20 8.24
C LEU A 86 -1.70 8.48 8.26
N ALA A 87 -1.74 7.15 8.19
CA ALA A 87 -0.58 6.27 8.24
C ALA A 87 -0.11 5.88 6.83
N TYR A 88 1.20 5.93 6.58
CA TYR A 88 1.82 5.62 5.29
C TYR A 88 2.66 4.35 5.37
N GLN A 89 2.37 3.39 4.50
CA GLN A 89 3.18 2.19 4.29
C GLN A 89 3.48 2.02 2.80
N LYS A 90 4.75 2.00 2.43
CA LYS A 90 5.16 1.88 1.03
C LYS A 90 4.93 0.48 0.50
N ILE A 91 4.33 0.36 -0.67
CA ILE A 91 4.22 -0.89 -1.44
C ILE A 91 5.47 -0.98 -2.32
N ALA A 92 6.32 -1.96 -2.04
CA ALA A 92 7.54 -2.25 -2.79
C ALA A 92 7.35 -3.47 -3.68
N GLY A 93 7.95 -3.42 -4.88
CA GLY A 93 7.98 -4.51 -5.84
C GLY A 93 9.08 -5.52 -5.53
N ARG A 94 9.84 -5.92 -6.56
CA ARG A 94 10.89 -6.95 -6.45
C ARG A 94 12.00 -6.60 -5.45
N TYR A 95 12.25 -5.31 -5.24
CA TYR A 95 13.24 -4.78 -4.32
C TYR A 95 12.70 -3.55 -3.60
N ASN A 96 13.25 -3.20 -2.43
CA ASN A 96 12.72 -2.09 -1.62
C ASN A 96 12.77 -0.73 -2.35
N ALA A 97 13.71 -0.55 -3.28
CA ALA A 97 13.81 0.67 -4.09
C ALA A 97 12.72 0.75 -5.18
N ASP A 98 12.09 -0.37 -5.55
CA ASP A 98 11.02 -0.44 -6.55
C ASP A 98 9.68 -0.03 -5.93
N SER A 99 9.47 1.27 -5.81
CA SER A 99 8.25 1.81 -5.18
C SER A 99 7.07 1.73 -6.13
N LEU A 100 6.05 0.94 -5.80
CA LEU A 100 4.82 0.76 -6.60
C LEU A 100 3.72 1.74 -6.18
N GLY A 101 3.73 2.19 -4.92
CA GLY A 101 2.72 3.06 -4.35
C GLY A 101 2.76 3.05 -2.83
N TYR A 102 1.66 3.46 -2.20
CA TYR A 102 1.49 3.41 -0.75
C TYR A 102 0.12 2.87 -0.38
N VAL A 103 0.05 2.09 0.71
CA VAL A 103 -1.18 1.92 1.46
C VAL A 103 -1.29 3.07 2.44
N LEU A 104 -2.42 3.76 2.40
CA LEU A 104 -2.77 4.86 3.29
C LEU A 104 -3.94 4.44 4.17
N ASN A 105 -3.70 4.35 5.48
CA ASN A 105 -4.75 4.08 6.46
C ASN A 105 -5.12 5.37 7.19
N THR A 106 -6.38 5.76 7.13
CA THR A 106 -6.94 6.78 8.00
C THR A 106 -7.47 6.09 9.26
N LEU A 107 -6.94 6.51 10.42
CA LEU A 107 -7.32 5.97 11.71
C LEU A 107 -8.07 7.03 12.53
N LYS A 108 -9.30 6.72 12.95
CA LYS A 108 -10.10 7.56 13.84
C LYS A 108 -9.90 7.16 15.29
N TRP A 109 -9.93 8.15 16.19
CA TRP A 109 -9.95 7.89 17.62
C TRP A 109 -11.35 7.45 18.06
N GLN A 110 -11.46 6.23 18.55
CA GLN A 110 -12.72 5.66 19.05
C GLN A 110 -12.45 4.74 20.24
N SER A 111 -13.26 4.88 21.31
CA SER A 111 -13.20 3.98 22.47
C SER A 111 -11.78 3.81 23.05
N ASN A 112 -11.07 4.93 23.21
CA ASN A 112 -9.69 5.02 23.74
C ASN A 112 -8.61 4.34 22.89
N ARG A 113 -8.82 4.19 21.58
CA ARG A 113 -7.79 3.70 20.65
C ARG A 113 -8.01 4.26 19.25
N PHE A 114 -6.99 4.15 18.41
CA PHE A 114 -7.12 4.37 16.97
C PHE A 114 -7.67 3.12 16.28
N VAL A 115 -8.66 3.30 15.40
CA VAL A 115 -9.28 2.22 14.61
C VAL A 115 -9.28 2.61 13.13
N LEU A 116 -9.18 1.62 12.24
CA LEU A 116 -9.27 1.85 10.80
C LEU A 116 -10.64 2.44 10.44
N ASP A 117 -10.65 3.64 9.88
CA ASP A 117 -11.84 4.29 9.33
C ASP A 117 -11.90 4.14 7.81
N ASN A 118 -10.76 4.32 7.13
CA ASN A 118 -10.65 4.17 5.69
C ASN A 118 -9.25 3.67 5.27
N GLN A 119 -9.18 2.97 4.15
CA GLN A 119 -7.92 2.53 3.53
C GLN A 119 -7.93 2.84 2.03
N ASN A 120 -6.84 3.39 1.52
CA ASN A 120 -6.66 3.64 0.10
C ASN A 120 -5.27 3.18 -0.36
N VAL A 121 -5.16 2.81 -1.63
CA VAL A 121 -3.87 2.63 -2.30
C VAL A 121 -3.63 3.81 -3.24
N THR A 122 -2.47 4.45 -3.12
CA THR A 122 -2.05 5.55 -3.99
C THR A 122 -0.88 5.13 -4.86
N ILE A 123 -0.85 5.65 -6.09
CA ILE A 123 0.18 5.35 -7.10
C ILE A 123 0.80 6.66 -7.62
N PHE A 124 1.97 6.56 -8.22
CA PHE A 124 2.66 7.70 -8.81
C PHE A 124 2.07 8.05 -10.17
N GLY A 125 1.99 9.35 -10.47
CA GLY A 125 1.67 9.82 -11.82
C GLY A 125 2.80 9.55 -12.81
N THR A 126 2.48 9.64 -14.10
CA THR A 126 3.44 9.53 -15.20
C THR A 126 3.27 10.69 -16.17
N GLU A 127 4.37 11.07 -16.82
CA GLU A 127 4.36 12.08 -17.88
C GLU A 127 3.52 11.61 -19.08
N VAL A 128 2.96 12.57 -19.83
CA VAL A 128 2.12 12.37 -21.03
C VAL A 128 2.90 12.75 -22.27
#